data_AF-A0A4Q2LUA1-F1
#
_entry.id   AF-A0A4Q2LUA1-F1
#
_cell.length_a   1.000
_cell.length_b   1.000
_cell.length_c   1.000
_cell.angle_alpha   90.00
_cell.angle_beta   90.00
_cell.angle_gamma   90.00
#
_symmetry.space_group_name_H-M   'P 1'
#
loop_
_entity.id
_entity.type
_entity.pdbx_description
1 polymer ?
#
loop_
_entity_poly.entity_id
_entity_poly.type
_entity_poly.pdbx_seq_one_letter_code
_entity_poly.pdbx_strand_id
1 'polypeptide(L)' 'MSAIINNASYKLGEIVLSKREPFTIDDILNELISIGVEKERSELDIAMSRLKANGVIGQWGSMYSVFR' A
#
# COMPACT_ATOMS: atom_id res chain seq x y z
N MET A 1 -19.36 -9.84 -15.74
CA MET A 1 -18.22 -10.00 -14.81
C MET A 1 -17.17 -8.96 -15.21
N SER A 2 -17.27 -7.74 -14.70
CA SER A 2 -16.48 -6.61 -15.20
C SER A 2 -15.11 -6.58 -14.50
N ALA A 3 -14.10 -7.14 -15.16
CA ALA A 3 -12.72 -7.31 -14.68
C ALA A 3 -11.89 -5.99 -14.64
N ILE A 4 -12.53 -4.87 -14.29
CA ILE A 4 -11.87 -3.55 -14.19
C ILE A 4 -11.38 -3.27 -12.75
N ILE A 5 -11.81 -4.09 -11.77
CA ILE A 5 -11.38 -4.00 -10.36
C ILE A 5 -9.90 -4.41 -10.15
N ASN A 6 -9.21 -4.89 -11.19
CA ASN A 6 -7.89 -5.52 -11.07
C ASN A 6 -6.67 -4.58 -11.04
N ASN A 7 -6.79 -3.26 -11.20
CA ASN A 7 -5.59 -2.43 -11.44
C ASN A 7 -5.05 -1.68 -10.21
N ALA A 8 -5.91 -1.30 -9.25
CA ALA A 8 -5.48 -0.41 -8.17
C ALA A 8 -4.86 -1.14 -6.96
N SER A 9 -5.36 -2.33 -6.62
CA SER A 9 -4.79 -3.14 -5.53
C SER A 9 -3.42 -3.73 -5.90
N TYR A 10 -3.21 -4.03 -7.18
CA TYR A 10 -1.93 -4.53 -7.68
C TYR A 10 -0.84 -3.46 -7.59
N LYS A 11 -1.13 -2.24 -8.09
CA LYS A 11 -0.22 -1.10 -8.02
C LYS A 11 0.18 -0.73 -6.59
N LEU A 12 -0.76 -0.79 -5.64
CA LEU A 12 -0.47 -0.56 -4.22
C LEU A 12 0.49 -1.61 -3.67
N GLY A 13 0.28 -2.88 -3.99
CA GLY A 13 1.21 -3.95 -3.65
C GLY A 13 2.60 -3.72 -4.22
N GLU A 14 2.70 -3.36 -5.50
CA GLU A 14 3.99 -3.04 -6.15
C GLU A 14 4.71 -1.86 -5.50
N ILE A 15 3.99 -0.76 -5.24
CA ILE A 15 4.54 0.42 -4.56
C ILE A 15 5.08 0.02 -3.18
N VAL A 16 4.26 -0.65 -2.36
CA VAL A 16 4.66 -1.06 -1.02
C VAL A 16 5.88 -1.99 -1.06
N LEU A 17 5.89 -3.00 -1.93
CA LEU A 17 7.00 -3.95 -2.06
C LEU A 17 8.29 -3.32 -2.62
N SER A 18 8.16 -2.22 -3.37
CA SER A 18 9.31 -1.47 -3.90
C SER A 18 10.03 -0.64 -2.84
N LYS A 19 9.39 -0.34 -1.71
CA LYS A 19 9.98 0.46 -0.63
C LYS A 19 11.17 -0.28 0.00
N ARG A 20 12.32 0.40 -0.01
CA ARG A 20 13.57 -0.09 0.59
C ARG A 20 13.79 0.41 2.01
N GLU A 21 13.13 1.52 2.35
CA GLU A 21 13.21 2.17 3.65
C GLU A 21 11.85 2.09 4.35
N PRO A 22 11.81 2.24 5.69
CA PRO A 22 10.56 2.40 6.39
C PRO A 22 9.73 3.56 5.81
N PHE A 23 8.44 3.35 5.66
CA PHE A 23 7.53 4.28 5.00
C PHE A 23 6.27 4.48 5.84
N THR A 24 5.59 5.60 5.63
CA THR A 24 4.30 5.90 6.27
C THR A 24 3.14 5.64 5.29
N ILE A 25 1.91 5.59 5.82
CA ILE A 25 0.71 5.55 4.96
C ILE A 25 0.64 6.79 4.06
N ASP A 26 1.02 7.96 4.58
CA ASP A 26 0.99 9.21 3.82
C ASP A 26 2.00 9.18 2.65
N ASP A 27 3.16 8.53 2.82
CA ASP A 27 4.14 8.32 1.73
C ASP A 27 3.54 7.48 0.59
N ILE A 28 2.81 6.42 0.93
CA ILE A 28 2.15 5.56 -0.07
C ILE A 28 1.01 6.31 -0.75
N LEU A 29 0.24 7.10 0.01
CA LEU A 29 -0.84 7.92 -0.53
C LEU A 29 -0.30 8.96 -1.53
N ASN A 30 0.78 9.66 -1.17
CA ASN A 30 1.42 10.64 -2.04
C ASN A 30 1.96 10.00 -3.34
N GLU A 31 2.53 8.80 -3.25
CA GLU A 31 3.02 8.08 -4.42
C GLU A 31 1.88 7.59 -5.32
N LEU A 32 0.79 7.09 -4.75
CA LEU A 32 -0.42 6.73 -5.48
C LEU A 32 -1.00 7.93 -6.24
N ILE A 33 -1.07 9.10 -5.60
CA ILE A 33 -1.50 10.34 -6.26
C ILE A 33 -0.53 10.73 -7.38
N SER A 34 0.79 10.61 -7.15
CA SER A 34 1.81 10.94 -8.16
C SER A 34 1.73 10.06 -9.42
N ILE A 35 1.22 8.84 -9.31
CA ILE A 35 1.03 7.94 -10.46
C ILE A 35 -0.40 8.00 -11.06
N GLY A 36 -1.21 8.98 -10.63
CA GLY A 36 -2.57 9.18 -11.11
C GLY A 36 -3.57 8.14 -10.59
N VAL A 37 -3.28 7.51 -9.44
CA VAL A 37 -4.19 6.57 -8.77
C VAL A 37 -4.83 7.29 -7.59
N GLU A 38 -6.06 7.76 -7.79
CA GLU A 38 -6.89 8.27 -6.70
C GLU A 38 -7.47 7.10 -5.91
N LYS A 39 -7.09 7.02 -4.64
CA LYS A 39 -7.52 5.99 -3.69
C LYS A 39 -7.98 6.68 -2.41
N GLU A 40 -9.13 6.26 -1.88
CA GLU A 40 -9.54 6.73 -0.56
C GLU A 40 -8.59 6.18 0.52
N ARG A 41 -8.31 7.00 1.52
CA ARG A 41 -7.47 6.62 2.66
C ARG A 41 -8.01 5.36 3.36
N SER A 42 -9.33 5.25 3.46
CA SER A 42 -10.05 4.07 3.98
C SER A 42 -9.66 2.77 3.26
N GLU A 43 -9.56 2.79 1.93
CA GLU A 43 -9.18 1.64 1.13
C GLU A 43 -7.70 1.29 1.28
N LEU A 44 -6.84 2.31 1.39
CA LEU A 44 -5.41 2.14 1.65
C LEU A 44 -5.19 1.49 3.02
N ASP A 45 -5.91 1.93 4.05
CA ASP A 45 -5.84 1.35 5.39
C ASP A 45 -6.26 -0.12 5.39
N ILE A 46 -7.32 -0.47 4.67
CA ILE A 46 -7.75 -1.88 4.52
C ILE A 46 -6.66 -2.70 3.82
N ALA A 47 -6.05 -2.19 2.76
CA ALA A 47 -5.00 -2.89 2.02
C ALA A 47 -3.74 -3.09 2.88
N MET A 48 -3.30 -2.03 3.58
CA MET A 48 -2.18 -2.08 4.51
C MET A 48 -2.42 -3.06 5.65
N SER A 49 -3.64 -3.09 6.20
CA SER A 49 -4.02 -4.03 7.25
C SER A 49 -3.95 -5.49 6.76
N ARG A 50 -4.37 -5.76 5.51
CA ARG A 50 -4.22 -7.09 4.89
C ARG A 50 -2.76 -7.47 4.67
N LEU A 51 -1.92 -6.55 4.17
CA LEU A 51 -0.49 -6.80 3.98
C LEU A 51 0.21 -7.11 5.31
N LYS A 52 -0.16 -6.40 6.37
CA LYS A 52 0.32 -6.65 7.74
C LYS A 52 -0.15 -8.02 8.25
N ALA A 53 -1.43 -8.34 8.11
CA ALA A 53 -2.00 -9.62 8.53
C ALA A 53 -1.36 -10.82 7.80
N ASN A 54 -0.96 -10.62 6.54
CA ASN A 54 -0.26 -11.62 5.74
C ASN A 54 1.26 -11.69 6.02
N GLY A 55 1.79 -10.86 6.93
CA GLY A 55 3.21 -10.84 7.26
C GLY A 55 4.12 -10.25 6.19
N VAL A 56 3.55 -9.55 5.19
CA VAL A 56 4.33 -8.89 4.13
C VAL A 56 5.04 -7.64 4.68
N ILE A 57 4.38 -6.94 5.60
CA ILE A 57 4.90 -5.72 6.21
C ILE A 57 4.83 -5.79 7.74
N GLY A 58 5.82 -5.19 8.39
CA GLY A 58 5.84 -4.90 9.81
C GLY A 58 5.44 -3.45 10.06
N GLN A 59 4.93 -3.17 11.26
CA GLN A 59 4.62 -1.82 11.71
C GLN A 59 5.35 -1.54 13.01
N TRP A 60 6.06 -0.41 13.06
CA TRP A 60 6.79 0.10 14.22
C TRP A 60 6.33 1.53 14.48
N GLY A 61 5.35 1.70 15.38
CA GLY A 61 4.69 2.99 15.58
C GLY A 61 3.90 3.43 14.34
N SER A 62 4.21 4.62 13.81
CA SER A 62 3.60 5.17 12.59
C SER A 62 4.29 4.72 11.30
N MET A 63 5.40 3.98 11.39
CA MET A 63 6.17 3.52 10.24
C MET A 63 5.87 2.06 9.92
N TYR A 64 5.91 1.74 8.62
CA TYR A 64 5.79 0.42 8.06
C TYR A 64 7.10 0.02 7.39
N SER A 65 7.38 -1.27 7.29
CA SER A 65 8.55 -1.78 6.57
C SER A 65 8.21 -3.12 5.96
N VAL A 66 8.71 -3.41 4.76
CA VAL A 66 8.53 -4.71 4.11
C VAL A 66 9.45 -5.73 4.77
N PHE A 67 8.90 -6.88 5.17
CA PHE A 67 9.72 -8.02 5.57
C PHE A 67 10.24 -8.70 4.30
N ARG A 68 11.56 -8.78 4.16
CA ARG A 68 12.25 -9.52 3.10
C ARG A 68 12.99 -10.70 3.69
#